data_AF-A0A967MU15-F1
#
_entry.id   AF-A0A967MU15-F1
#
_cell.length_a   1.000
_cell.length_b   1.000
_cell.length_c   1.000
_cell.angle_alpha   90.00
_cell.angle_beta   90.00
_cell.angle_gamma   90.00
#
_symmetry.space_group_name_H-M   'P 1'
#
loop_
_entity.id
_entity.type
_entity.pdbx_description
1 polymer ?
#
loop_
_entity_poly.entity_id
_entity_poly.type
_entity_poly.pdbx_seq_one_letter_code
_entity_poly.pdbx_strand_id
1 'polypeptide(L)' 'DDVIDATRFPLEAQAQTERSTRRLGLGITGLADALIMLGMHYDSDRSRALAADVMRTICHAAYRRSVELARER' A
#
# COMPACT_ATOMS: atom_id res chain seq x y z
N ASP A 1 -1.29 5.65 9.28
CA ASP A 1 -0.70 6.62 10.20
C ASP A 1 -1.31 6.50 11.59
N ASP A 2 -2.60 6.76 11.75
CA ASP A 2 -3.29 6.69 13.06
C ASP A 2 -3.24 5.31 13.74
N VAL A 3 -3.10 4.23 12.96
CA VAL A 3 -2.91 2.87 13.50
C VAL A 3 -1.65 2.77 14.36
N ILE A 4 -0.55 3.44 13.98
CA ILE A 4 0.70 3.41 14.76
C ILE A 4 0.50 4.14 16.09
N ASP A 5 -0.26 5.24 16.08
CA ASP A 5 -0.53 6.02 17.28
C ASP A 5 -1.53 5.30 18.22
N ALA A 6 -2.47 4.54 17.65
CA ALA A 6 -3.44 3.73 18.40
C ALA A 6 -2.88 2.38 18.90
N THR A 7 -1.79 1.89 18.31
CA THR A 7 -1.21 0.59 18.66
C THR A 7 -0.52 0.63 20.03
N ARG A 8 -0.90 -0.30 20.90
CA ARG A 8 -0.16 -0.57 22.15
C ARG A 8 0.96 -1.54 21.88
N PHE A 9 2.17 -1.01 21.76
CA PHE A 9 3.38 -1.83 21.64
C PHE A 9 3.77 -2.39 23.01
N PRO A 10 3.96 -3.72 23.14
CA PRO A 10 4.32 -4.34 24.41
C PRO A 10 5.77 -4.02 24.83
N LEU A 11 6.64 -3.69 23.88
CA LEU A 11 8.03 -3.31 24.14
C LEU A 11 8.29 -1.86 23.70
N GLU A 12 8.98 -1.09 24.54
CA GLU A 12 9.29 0.31 24.26
C GLU A 12 10.18 0.48 23.01
N ALA A 13 11.13 -0.41 22.81
CA ALA A 13 11.99 -0.42 21.61
C ALA A 13 11.18 -0.60 20.30
N GLN A 14 10.08 -1.38 20.34
CA GLN A 14 9.18 -1.52 19.19
C GLN A 14 8.42 -0.22 18.94
N ALA A 15 7.89 0.41 20.00
CA ALA A 15 7.19 1.69 19.91
C ALA A 15 8.10 2.78 19.29
N GLN A 16 9.35 2.86 19.72
CA GLN A 16 10.33 3.84 19.21
C GLN A 16 10.65 3.58 17.73
N THR A 17 10.81 2.31 17.33
CA THR A 17 11.09 1.94 15.93
C THR A 17 9.92 2.24 15.00
N GLU A 18 8.69 1.90 15.41
CA GLU A 18 7.51 2.14 14.59
C GLU A 18 7.16 3.64 14.50
N ARG A 19 7.37 4.40 15.59
CA ARG A 19 7.19 5.85 15.57
C ARG A 19 8.23 6.58 14.72
N SER A 20 9.47 6.10 14.66
CA SER A 20 10.53 6.72 13.86
C SER A 20 10.41 6.36 12.37
N THR A 21 10.03 5.13 12.05
CA THR A 21 9.96 4.67 10.65
C THR A 21 8.59 4.85 10.00
N ARG A 22 7.52 4.86 10.80
CA ARG A 22 6.11 4.95 10.38
C ARG A 22 5.76 4.14 9.12
N ARG A 23 6.32 2.94 9.02
CA ARG A 23 6.17 2.09 7.83
C ARG A 23 4.74 1.59 7.71
N LEU A 24 4.25 1.57 6.48
CA LEU A 24 2.91 1.08 6.15
C LEU A 24 3.01 0.07 5.00
N GLY A 25 2.33 -1.07 5.15
CA GLY A 25 2.13 -2.02 4.07
C GLY A 25 0.81 -1.77 3.38
N LEU A 26 0.83 -1.20 2.17
CA LEU A 26 -0.35 -1.06 1.33
C LEU A 26 -0.29 -2.04 0.16
N GLY A 27 -1.36 -2.81 -0.03
CA GLY A 27 -1.51 -3.75 -1.13
C GLY A 27 -2.94 -3.78 -1.64
N ILE A 28 -3.21 -4.69 -2.58
CA ILE A 28 -4.55 -4.94 -3.11
C ILE A 28 -4.95 -6.39 -2.95
N THR A 29 -6.25 -6.60 -2.85
CA THR A 29 -6.91 -7.90 -3.00
C THR A 29 -7.77 -7.88 -4.26
N GLY A 30 -8.15 -9.06 -4.78
CA GLY A 30 -9.04 -9.15 -5.95
C GLY A 30 -8.39 -8.89 -7.31
N LEU A 31 -7.06 -8.91 -7.42
CA LEU A 31 -6.39 -8.77 -8.73
C LEU A 31 -6.83 -9.86 -9.72
N ALA A 32 -6.89 -11.11 -9.27
CA ALA A 32 -7.32 -12.22 -10.12
C ALA A 32 -8.77 -12.05 -10.61
N ASP A 33 -9.67 -11.65 -9.71
CA ASP A 33 -11.08 -11.40 -10.05
C ASP A 33 -11.21 -10.27 -11.09
N ALA A 34 -10.45 -9.19 -10.92
CA ALA A 34 -10.41 -8.11 -11.91
C ALA A 34 -9.90 -8.58 -13.28
N LEU A 35 -8.88 -9.44 -13.31
CA LEU A 35 -8.39 -10.03 -14.57
C LEU A 35 -9.44 -10.93 -15.22
N ILE A 36 -10.16 -11.73 -14.44
CA ILE A 36 -11.27 -12.58 -14.91
C ILE A 36 -12.38 -11.72 -15.52
N MET A 37 -12.80 -10.64 -14.85
CA MET A 37 -13.82 -9.72 -15.35
C MET A 37 -13.42 -9.04 -16.68
N LEU A 38 -12.11 -8.83 -16.87
CA LEU A 38 -11.55 -8.26 -18.10
C LEU A 38 -11.24 -9.32 -19.18
N GLY A 39 -11.55 -10.59 -18.92
CA GLY A 39 -11.30 -11.70 -19.83
C GLY A 39 -9.81 -11.99 -20.06
N MET A 40 -8.95 -11.68 -19.09
CA MET A 40 -7.51 -11.81 -19.23
C MET A 40 -6.95 -12.98 -18.42
N HIS A 41 -6.13 -13.80 -19.08
CA HIS A 41 -5.41 -14.88 -18.41
C HIS A 41 -4.33 -14.32 -17.49
N TYR A 42 -4.19 -14.91 -16.31
CA TYR A 42 -3.24 -14.46 -15.29
C TYR A 42 -1.80 -14.44 -15.82
N ASP A 43 -1.41 -15.40 -16.65
CA ASP A 43 -0.05 -15.55 -17.21
C ASP A 43 0.17 -14.78 -18.53
N SER A 44 -0.72 -13.87 -18.91
CA SER A 44 -0.51 -13.06 -20.11
C SER A 44 0.37 -11.84 -19.83
N ASP A 45 1.16 -11.43 -20.82
CA ASP A 45 1.92 -10.17 -20.77
C ASP A 45 1.01 -8.96 -20.54
N ARG A 46 -0.20 -9.01 -21.10
CA ARG A 46 -1.23 -7.98 -20.90
C ARG A 46 -1.67 -7.87 -19.43
N SER A 47 -1.89 -9.00 -18.76
CA SER A 47 -2.23 -9.02 -17.33
C SER A 47 -1.08 -8.49 -16.47
N ARG A 48 0.17 -8.87 -16.78
CA ARG A 48 1.36 -8.34 -16.09
C ARG A 48 1.47 -6.82 -16.25
N ALA A 49 1.28 -6.32 -17.47
CA ALA A 49 1.30 -4.88 -17.75
C ALA A 49 0.19 -4.14 -16.99
N LEU A 50 -1.04 -4.66 -16.97
CA LEU A 50 -2.13 -4.06 -16.20
C LEU A 50 -1.82 -4.05 -14.70
N ALA A 51 -1.34 -5.17 -14.15
CA ALA A 51 -1.00 -5.26 -12.73
C ALA A 51 0.09 -4.23 -12.36
N ALA A 52 1.10 -4.06 -13.22
CA ALA A 52 2.14 -3.04 -13.03
C ALA A 52 1.56 -1.61 -13.04
N ASP A 53 0.64 -1.32 -13.96
CA ASP A 53 -0.04 -0.03 -14.05
C ASP A 53 -0.92 0.29 -12.83
N VAL A 54 -1.69 -0.71 -12.37
CA VAL A 54 -2.50 -0.60 -11.15
C VAL A 54 -1.60 -0.33 -9.95
N MET A 55 -0.56 -1.13 -9.74
CA MET A 55 0.35 -0.96 -8.61
C MET A 55 1.11 0.36 -8.67
N ARG A 56 1.51 0.83 -9.87
CA ARG A 56 2.13 2.15 -10.04
C ARG A 56 1.18 3.28 -9.64
N THR A 57 -0.09 3.18 -10.04
CA THR A 57 -1.12 4.17 -9.70
C THR A 57 -1.32 4.25 -8.19
N ILE A 58 -1.45 3.10 -7.53
CA ILE A 58 -1.60 3.01 -6.07
C ILE A 58 -0.37 3.55 -5.36
N CYS A 59 0.84 3.17 -5.80
CA CYS A 59 2.10 3.64 -5.27
C CYS A 59 2.20 5.17 -5.33
N HIS A 60 1.94 5.77 -6.49
CA HIS A 60 1.97 7.23 -6.64
C HIS A 60 0.91 7.93 -5.78
N ALA A 61 -0.31 7.39 -5.71
CA ALA A 61 -1.37 7.95 -4.88
C ALA A 61 -0.99 7.89 -3.39
N ALA A 62 -0.44 6.77 -2.93
CA ALA A 62 0.01 6.59 -1.55
C ALA A 62 1.12 7.58 -1.18
N TYR A 63 2.11 7.77 -2.06
CA TYR A 63 3.16 8.76 -1.82
C TYR A 63 2.65 10.19 -1.79
N ARG A 64 1.77 10.58 -2.73
CA ARG A 64 1.17 11.92 -2.72
C ARG A 64 0.40 12.17 -1.42
N ARG A 65 -0.43 11.21 -1.00
CA ARG A 65 -1.17 11.36 0.27
C ARG A 65 -0.24 11.41 1.47
N SER A 66 0.85 10.63 1.47
CA SER A 66 1.87 10.69 2.53
C SER A 66 2.55 12.06 2.59
N VAL A 67 2.83 12.69 1.44
CA VAL A 67 3.39 14.04 1.37
C VAL A 67 2.41 15.09 1.89
N GLU A 68 1.13 14.97 1.54
CA GLU A 68 0.08 15.86 2.07
C GLU A 68 -0.06 15.75 3.58
N LEU A 69 -0.09 14.52 4.12
CA LEU A 69 -0.13 14.28 5.57
C LEU A 69 1.08 14.88 6.30
N ALA A 70 2.27 14.78 5.72
CA ALA A 70 3.49 15.38 6.26
C ALA A 70 3.53 16.92 6.15
N ARG A 71 2.60 17.54 5.40
CA ARG A 71 2.42 19.00 5.39
C ARG A 71 1.35 19.46 6.38
N GLU A 72 0.33 18.63 6.61
CA GLU A 72 -0.76 18.90 7.56
C GLU A 72 -0.34 18.71 9.03
N ARG A 73 0.69 17.89 9.29
CA ARG A 73 1.24 17.57 10.60
C ARG A 73 2.71 17.97 10.68
#